data_AF-A0A431HUP2-F1
#
_entry.id   AF-A0A431HUP2-F1
#
_cell.length_a   1.000
_cell.length_b   1.000
_cell.length_c   1.000
_cell.angle_alpha   90.00
_cell.angle_beta   90.00
_cell.angle_gamma   90.00
#
_symmetry.space_group_name_H-M   'P 1'
#
loop_
_entity.id
_entity.type
_entity.pdbx_description
1 polymer ?
#
loop_
_entity_poly.entity_id
_entity_poly.type
_entity_poly.pdbx_seq_one_letter_code
_entity_poly.pdbx_strand_id
1 'polypeptide(L)'
;MKRLIKPTNRKRISEALPNLDNCLTCGCKKEYHWNMFRLLAFSSYRDEETGAVRVGRESIARAEGKEHLIDNGKYAAKPFLTHFINFVLPSGVASLVLDEEGRDWSVSSWEEVFPGHSVKIADGKQRRVIVNWPIEVQQAIDDELNGIYAHEESVYIDNGNKKSLKRERELLKLDREEAANLVAIADSPRARYMAQYLNNLPTNKFTALAPNFEAAETEIEKITNPNAQRIQKLILQTIKERPIPVYVPTANSDRLFTMGASMQNLKKSVRKALTQGWVEFDLSSAQLAIIARQWDVPEVLEFLESGKKLWSDLITHLGLSNLDLTSYERVKGTLKDHTYGIIFGMGETRLVNELDLSLSDFGVVNGGQLFLSHPIMKAILIARKKRVNTLLKAGYTTEVYDQPSPYDPPTLKTIKITKKNVLSVLAQQAQAMEQVLIYPAFQLTNETTDFQITLYQFDGFSVSFSNKLRQEYWTKRICDAVNETCEHYGIKSFLVWEENPTIVLNNEQDLSKKNVIITSASTISNEITKNAEDQIRSIQSTLPDVLEFNEIKKRVTSRTPVTLLEGTLDSTLNEEGSLVKRIINKIW
;
A
#
# COMPACT_ATOMS: atom_id res chain seq x y z
N MET A 1 14.26 9.74 9.94
CA MET A 1 13.97 11.01 9.24
C MET A 1 13.76 12.15 10.23
N LYS A 2 14.41 13.31 10.01
CA LYS A 2 14.16 14.54 10.78
C LYS A 2 12.86 15.17 10.28
N ARG A 3 12.03 15.71 11.19
CA ARG A 3 10.72 16.27 10.87
C ARG A 3 10.74 17.79 10.99
N LEU A 4 9.98 18.45 10.13
CA LEU A 4 9.77 19.89 10.17
C LEU A 4 8.50 20.24 10.93
N ILE A 5 8.44 21.46 11.48
CA ILE A 5 7.30 21.99 12.23
C ILE A 5 7.21 23.51 12.04
N LYS A 6 6.01 24.10 12.12
CA LYS A 6 5.87 25.56 12.12
C LYS A 6 6.52 26.14 13.38
N PRO A 7 7.24 27.28 13.29
CA PRO A 7 7.89 27.91 14.44
C PRO A 7 6.92 28.24 15.56
N THR A 8 5.71 28.70 15.22
CA THR A 8 4.63 29.00 16.17
C THR A 8 4.20 27.76 16.93
N ASN A 9 4.01 26.63 16.24
CA ASN A 9 3.64 25.36 16.85
C ASN A 9 4.77 24.78 17.70
N ARG A 10 6.03 24.86 17.25
CA ARG A 10 7.19 24.46 18.07
C ARG A 10 7.25 25.29 19.36
N LYS A 11 7.08 26.61 19.26
CA LYS A 11 7.06 27.52 20.42
C LYS A 11 5.94 27.14 21.39
N ARG A 12 4.72 26.95 20.88
CA ARG A 12 3.55 26.53 21.65
C ARG A 12 3.79 25.21 22.39
N ILE A 13 4.39 24.22 21.72
CA ILE A 13 4.75 22.94 22.34
C ILE A 13 5.81 23.15 23.43
N SER A 14 6.84 23.96 23.16
CA SER A 14 7.87 24.26 24.16
C SER A 14 7.34 24.99 25.39
N GLU A 15 6.34 25.86 25.23
CA GLU A 15 5.71 26.58 26.34
C GLU A 15 4.86 25.63 27.20
N ALA A 16 4.13 24.71 26.57
CA ALA A 16 3.34 23.69 27.27
C ALA A 16 4.21 22.57 27.89
N LEU A 17 5.39 22.30 27.31
CA LEU A 17 6.33 21.25 27.73
C LEU A 17 7.75 21.85 27.91
N PRO A 18 7.95 22.71 28.93
CA PRO A 18 9.20 23.49 29.08
C PRO A 18 10.47 22.65 29.20
N ASN A 19 10.38 21.44 29.73
CA ASN A 19 11.53 20.54 29.91
C ASN A 19 12.02 19.93 28.58
N LEU A 20 11.29 20.09 27.46
CA LEU A 20 11.80 19.69 26.15
C LEU A 20 13.06 20.48 25.77
N ASP A 21 13.05 21.79 25.97
CA ASP A 21 14.18 22.66 25.66
C ASP A 21 15.17 22.78 26.83
N ASN A 22 14.70 22.72 28.09
CA ASN A 22 15.52 22.96 29.29
C ASN A 22 15.22 22.00 30.46
N CYS A 23 15.47 20.70 30.27
CA CYS A 23 15.40 19.78 31.40
C CYS A 23 16.60 20.01 32.34
N LEU A 24 16.39 20.77 33.42
CA LEU A 24 17.44 21.10 34.40
C LEU A 24 17.97 19.87 35.16
N THR A 25 17.22 18.75 35.12
CA THR A 25 17.48 17.57 35.95
C THR A 25 18.26 16.47 35.25
N CYS A 26 18.46 16.55 33.93
CA CYS A 26 19.23 15.56 33.18
C CYS A 26 20.23 16.24 32.23
N GLY A 27 21.48 15.77 32.21
CA GLY A 27 22.49 16.25 31.26
C GLY A 27 22.24 15.84 29.80
N CYS A 28 21.00 15.52 29.44
CA CYS A 28 20.61 15.13 28.09
C CYS A 28 20.59 16.35 27.17
N LYS A 29 20.93 16.15 25.89
CA LYS A 29 20.78 17.19 24.87
C LYS A 29 19.29 17.40 24.59
N LYS A 30 18.85 18.66 24.43
CA LYS A 30 17.45 18.99 24.10
C LYS A 30 16.97 18.28 22.83
N GLU A 31 17.85 18.07 21.86
CA GLU A 31 17.54 17.38 20.61
C GLU A 31 17.03 15.96 20.88
N TYR A 32 17.51 15.30 21.94
CA TYR A 32 17.08 13.95 22.30
C TYR A 32 15.64 13.95 22.81
N HIS A 33 15.27 14.94 23.63
CA HIS A 33 13.89 15.11 24.10
C HIS A 33 12.95 15.42 22.95
N TRP A 34 13.31 16.35 22.07
CA TRP A 34 12.50 16.65 20.91
C TRP A 34 12.38 15.48 19.92
N ASN A 35 13.43 14.68 19.73
CA ASN A 35 13.34 13.48 18.91
C ASN A 35 12.40 12.44 19.54
N MET A 36 12.40 12.30 20.86
CA MET A 36 11.48 11.40 21.58
C MET A 36 10.03 11.92 21.54
N PHE A 37 9.83 13.23 21.74
CA PHE A 37 8.53 13.89 21.53
C PHE A 37 8.02 13.63 20.12
N ARG A 38 8.86 13.87 19.10
CA ARG A 38 8.54 13.63 17.68
C ARG A 38 8.09 12.18 17.46
N LEU A 39 8.81 11.22 18.05
CA LEU A 39 8.48 9.80 17.95
C LEU A 39 7.08 9.53 18.53
N LEU A 40 6.74 10.07 19.70
CA LEU A 40 5.43 9.83 20.31
C LEU A 40 4.29 10.61 19.63
N ALA A 41 4.52 11.85 19.23
CA ALA A 41 3.50 12.72 18.64
C ALA A 41 3.12 12.29 17.21
N PHE A 42 4.11 11.88 16.42
CA PHE A 42 3.98 11.69 14.98
C PHE A 42 4.27 10.26 14.50
N SER A 43 4.30 9.27 15.41
CA SER A 43 4.38 7.87 15.01
C SER A 43 3.06 7.40 14.38
N SER A 44 3.19 6.72 13.25
CA SER A 44 2.12 5.94 12.62
C SER A 44 1.90 4.58 13.29
N TYR A 45 2.80 4.16 14.20
CA TYR A 45 2.73 2.87 14.90
C TYR A 45 1.94 3.00 16.18
N ARG A 46 0.66 2.64 16.09
CA ARG A 46 -0.23 2.58 17.24
C ARG A 46 -0.80 1.18 17.40
N ASP A 47 -0.99 0.81 18.65
CA ASP A 47 -1.75 -0.35 19.05
C ASP A 47 -3.24 -0.10 18.77
N GLU A 48 -3.90 -0.98 18.02
CA GLU A 48 -5.29 -0.75 17.58
C GLU A 48 -6.29 -0.78 18.74
N GLU A 49 -6.03 -1.62 19.75
CA GLU A 49 -6.89 -1.80 20.92
C GLU A 49 -6.75 -0.64 21.91
N THR A 50 -5.51 -0.30 22.27
CA THR A 50 -5.23 0.70 23.32
C THR A 50 -4.99 2.11 22.79
N GLY A 51 -4.78 2.27 21.48
CA GLY A 51 -4.32 3.53 20.87
C GLY A 51 -2.89 3.93 21.24
N ALA A 52 -2.19 3.13 22.04
CA ALA A 52 -0.85 3.41 22.55
C ALA A 52 0.18 3.45 21.42
N VAL A 53 1.12 4.38 21.51
CA VAL A 53 2.24 4.45 20.56
C VAL A 53 3.20 3.32 20.84
N ARG A 54 3.54 2.55 19.81
CA ARG A 54 4.52 1.46 19.87
C ARG A 54 5.89 2.02 19.51
N VAL A 55 6.86 1.85 20.41
CA VAL A 55 8.23 2.31 20.24
C VAL A 55 9.23 1.18 20.44
N GLY A 56 10.04 0.94 19.40
CA GLY A 56 11.12 -0.05 19.41
C GLY A 56 12.38 0.46 20.11
N ARG A 57 13.26 -0.47 20.49
CA ARG A 57 14.53 -0.14 21.14
C ARG A 57 15.41 0.73 20.23
N GLU A 58 15.43 0.41 18.94
CA GLU A 58 16.19 1.05 17.88
C GLU A 58 15.72 2.50 17.68
N SER A 59 14.39 2.73 17.67
CA SER A 59 13.80 4.07 17.53
C SER A 59 14.16 4.97 18.71
N ILE A 60 14.19 4.41 19.92
CA ILE A 60 14.56 5.12 21.14
C ILE A 60 16.07 5.43 21.13
N ALA A 61 16.91 4.47 20.74
CA ALA A 61 18.36 4.70 20.58
C ALA A 61 18.65 5.83 19.58
N ARG A 62 17.94 5.84 18.45
CA ARG A 62 18.03 6.91 17.45
C ARG A 62 17.56 8.25 17.99
N ALA A 63 16.50 8.27 18.80
CA ALA A 63 16.06 9.50 19.46
C ALA A 63 17.15 10.06 20.39
N GLU A 64 17.86 9.18 21.10
CA GLU A 64 18.94 9.52 22.04
C GLU A 64 20.33 9.71 21.39
N GLY A 65 20.48 9.45 20.08
CA GLY A 65 21.78 9.52 19.39
C GLY A 65 22.77 8.43 19.85
N LYS A 66 22.25 7.25 20.20
CA LYS A 66 23.01 6.10 20.73
C LYS A 66 22.86 4.84 19.86
N GLU A 67 22.67 4.99 18.56
CA GLU A 67 22.51 3.92 17.59
C GLU A 67 23.69 2.93 17.63
N HIS A 68 24.92 3.42 17.75
CA HIS A 68 26.13 2.60 17.88
C HIS A 68 26.12 1.61 19.07
N LEU A 69 25.27 1.82 20.08
CA LEU A 69 25.11 0.90 21.21
C LEU A 69 24.14 -0.25 20.89
N ILE A 70 23.28 -0.10 19.88
CA ILE A 70 22.40 -1.17 19.39
C ILE A 70 23.24 -2.25 18.73
N ASP A 71 24.17 -1.86 17.87
CA ASP A 71 25.04 -2.78 17.11
C ASP A 71 25.86 -3.68 18.03
N ASN A 72 26.20 -3.18 19.22
CA ASN A 72 26.95 -3.91 20.24
C ASN A 72 26.06 -4.66 21.24
N GLY A 73 24.73 -4.61 21.08
CA GLY A 73 23.76 -5.23 22.00
C GLY A 73 23.72 -4.59 23.41
N LYS A 74 24.31 -3.39 23.58
CA LYS A 74 24.51 -2.73 24.88
C LYS A 74 23.46 -1.67 25.21
N TYR A 75 22.60 -1.30 24.25
CA TYR A 75 21.61 -0.25 24.47
C TYR A 75 20.42 -0.72 25.32
N ALA A 76 20.14 0.00 26.40
CA ALA A 76 18.96 -0.19 27.24
C ALA A 76 17.98 0.97 27.00
N ALA A 77 16.84 0.68 26.37
CA ALA A 77 15.84 1.71 26.04
C ALA A 77 14.99 2.18 27.22
N LYS A 78 14.73 1.32 28.21
CA LYS A 78 13.85 1.63 29.36
C LYS A 78 14.30 2.88 30.12
N PRO A 79 15.58 3.03 30.53
CA PRO A 79 16.03 4.20 31.28
C PRO A 79 15.72 5.53 30.59
N PHE A 80 16.01 5.66 29.30
CA PHE A 80 15.76 6.91 28.57
C PHE A 80 14.26 7.17 28.38
N LEU A 81 13.46 6.13 28.07
CA LEU A 81 12.02 6.30 27.92
C LEU A 81 11.33 6.67 29.25
N THR A 82 11.68 5.98 30.34
CA THR A 82 11.17 6.31 31.67
C THR A 82 11.64 7.69 32.10
N HIS A 83 12.88 8.07 31.78
CA HIS A 83 13.37 9.41 32.03
C HIS A 83 12.51 10.47 31.30
N PHE A 84 12.26 10.26 30.01
CA PHE A 84 11.44 11.17 29.21
C PHE A 84 10.02 11.30 29.78
N ILE A 85 9.37 10.18 30.10
CA ILE A 85 7.99 10.19 30.63
C ILE A 85 7.90 10.86 32.00
N ASN A 86 8.84 10.58 32.90
CA ASN A 86 8.72 11.00 34.30
C ASN A 86 9.34 12.38 34.60
N PHE A 87 10.30 12.83 33.80
CA PHE A 87 11.05 14.06 34.10
C PHE A 87 10.96 15.12 32.99
N VAL A 88 10.72 14.70 31.73
CA VAL A 88 10.59 15.64 30.61
C VAL A 88 9.13 16.00 30.37
N LEU A 89 8.21 15.04 30.50
CA LEU A 89 6.78 15.32 30.39
C LEU A 89 6.16 15.68 31.76
N PRO A 90 5.14 16.57 31.79
CA PRO A 90 4.34 16.78 32.99
C PRO A 90 3.66 15.49 33.46
N SER A 91 3.42 15.38 34.77
CA SER A 91 2.76 14.22 35.36
C SER A 91 1.39 13.96 34.71
N GLY A 92 1.12 12.70 34.36
CA GLY A 92 -0.14 12.27 33.73
C GLY A 92 -0.20 12.45 32.21
N VAL A 93 0.76 13.12 31.57
CA VAL A 93 0.78 13.30 30.10
C VAL A 93 1.08 12.00 29.38
N ALA A 94 1.94 11.15 29.91
CA ALA A 94 2.23 9.85 29.31
C ALA A 94 2.39 8.76 30.37
N SER A 95 2.10 7.53 29.97
CA SER A 95 2.32 6.35 30.81
C SER A 95 2.76 5.15 29.97
N LEU A 96 3.56 4.28 30.58
CA LEU A 96 3.93 2.99 30.00
C LEU A 96 2.77 2.01 30.21
N VAL A 97 2.37 1.34 29.14
CA VAL A 97 1.43 0.21 29.23
C VAL A 97 2.22 -1.03 29.61
N LEU A 98 1.88 -1.59 30.76
CA LEU A 98 2.40 -2.88 31.21
C LEU A 98 1.52 -4.01 30.64
N ASP A 99 2.11 -5.16 30.36
CA ASP A 99 1.32 -6.37 30.07
C ASP A 99 0.76 -7.03 31.34
N GLU A 100 0.04 -8.14 31.17
CA GLU A 100 -0.58 -8.89 32.28
C GLU A 100 0.44 -9.36 33.32
N GLU A 101 1.70 -9.57 32.92
CA GLU A 101 2.80 -9.92 33.82
C GLU A 101 3.59 -8.70 34.35
N GLY A 102 3.08 -7.48 34.13
CA GLY A 102 3.68 -6.24 34.63
C GLY A 102 4.94 -5.78 33.88
N ARG A 103 5.21 -6.33 32.68
CA ARG A 103 6.39 -5.98 31.88
C ARG A 103 6.11 -4.70 31.08
N ASP A 104 7.08 -3.79 31.03
CA ASP A 104 7.00 -2.53 30.26
C ASP A 104 7.19 -2.71 28.74
N TRP A 105 7.24 -3.96 28.30
CA TRP A 105 7.46 -4.35 26.93
C TRP A 105 6.59 -5.56 26.63
N SER A 106 6.02 -5.60 25.43
CA SER A 106 5.37 -6.81 24.92
C SER A 106 6.29 -7.54 23.96
N VAL A 107 6.18 -8.87 23.92
CA VAL A 107 6.78 -9.69 22.87
C VAL A 107 5.95 -9.46 21.61
N SER A 108 6.27 -8.39 20.88
CA SER A 108 5.81 -8.23 19.52
C SER A 108 6.93 -7.54 18.78
N SER A 109 7.82 -8.32 18.17
CA SER A 109 8.78 -7.74 17.25
C SER A 109 8.04 -7.17 16.09
N TRP A 110 8.33 -5.91 15.86
CA TRP A 110 8.49 -5.44 14.52
C TRP A 110 9.91 -4.90 14.49
N GLU A 111 10.77 -5.42 13.63
CA GLU A 111 12.06 -4.80 13.39
C GLU A 111 11.78 -3.51 12.66
N GLU A 112 12.22 -2.41 13.26
CA GLU A 112 12.29 -1.15 12.55
C GLU A 112 13.36 -1.29 11.47
N VAL A 113 12.97 -1.85 10.33
CA VAL A 113 13.89 -2.07 9.23
C VAL A 113 14.42 -0.73 8.75
N PHE A 114 13.63 0.36 8.88
CA PHE A 114 14.06 1.75 8.65
C PHE A 114 13.36 2.75 9.57
N PRO A 115 13.91 3.97 9.77
CA PRO A 115 13.31 4.99 10.63
C PRO A 115 11.82 5.28 10.32
N GLY A 116 10.89 4.76 11.11
CA GLY A 116 9.45 4.86 10.91
C GLY A 116 8.81 3.75 10.06
N HIS A 117 9.48 2.60 9.88
CA HIS A 117 8.92 1.37 9.29
C HIS A 117 9.34 0.13 10.03
N SER A 118 8.35 -0.62 10.53
CA SER A 118 8.61 -1.88 11.22
C SER A 118 7.92 -3.08 10.57
N VAL A 119 8.67 -4.16 10.35
CA VAL A 119 8.17 -5.44 9.82
C VAL A 119 8.19 -6.48 10.93
N LYS A 120 7.11 -7.25 11.07
CA LYS A 120 7.02 -8.29 12.10
C LYS A 120 8.00 -9.42 11.78
N ILE A 121 9.09 -9.57 12.55
CA ILE A 121 10.11 -10.59 12.25
C ILE A 121 10.35 -11.70 13.30
N ALA A 122 10.41 -11.42 14.61
CA ALA A 122 10.48 -12.42 15.70
C ALA A 122 10.64 -11.76 17.09
N ASP A 123 9.86 -12.15 18.11
CA ASP A 123 9.98 -11.78 19.55
C ASP A 123 10.84 -10.56 19.95
N GLY A 124 10.50 -9.38 19.45
CA GLY A 124 11.17 -8.11 19.73
C GLY A 124 10.44 -7.32 20.79
N LYS A 125 11.19 -6.70 21.71
CA LYS A 125 10.62 -5.97 22.84
C LYS A 125 10.22 -4.56 22.42
N GLN A 126 8.93 -4.37 22.14
CA GLN A 126 8.36 -3.04 21.94
C GLN A 126 7.76 -2.53 23.23
N ARG A 127 7.87 -1.22 23.47
CA ARG A 127 7.16 -0.55 24.56
C ARG A 127 5.93 0.16 24.01
N ARG A 128 4.88 0.15 24.81
CA ARG A 128 3.61 0.82 24.50
C ARG A 128 3.49 2.04 25.40
N VAL A 129 3.26 3.20 24.82
CA VAL A 129 3.14 4.47 25.54
C VAL A 129 1.78 5.08 25.23
N ILE A 130 0.93 5.21 26.25
CA ILE A 130 -0.28 6.03 26.15
C ILE A 130 0.13 7.48 26.36
N VAL A 131 -0.37 8.37 25.51
CA VAL A 131 -0.05 9.79 25.58
C VAL A 131 -1.34 10.61 25.50
N ASN A 132 -1.55 11.43 26.52
CA ASN A 132 -2.63 12.39 26.66
C ASN A 132 -2.00 13.79 26.60
N TRP A 133 -1.78 14.28 25.37
CA TRP A 133 -1.14 15.58 25.18
C TRP A 133 -1.98 16.71 25.81
N PRO A 134 -1.34 17.72 26.44
CA PRO A 134 -2.02 18.96 26.79
C PRO A 134 -2.74 19.54 25.58
N ILE A 135 -3.87 20.24 25.79
CA ILE A 135 -4.71 20.73 24.69
C ILE A 135 -3.92 21.62 23.73
N GLU A 136 -2.96 22.39 24.23
CA GLU A 136 -2.09 23.26 23.44
C GLU A 136 -1.15 22.45 22.53
N VAL A 137 -0.63 21.34 23.04
CA VAL A 137 0.24 20.42 22.30
C VAL A 137 -0.58 19.65 21.27
N GLN A 138 -1.76 19.17 21.65
CA GLN A 138 -2.66 18.45 20.74
C GLN A 138 -3.10 19.36 19.59
N GLN A 139 -3.51 20.60 19.87
CA GLN A 139 -3.85 21.57 18.84
C GLN A 139 -2.65 21.89 17.95
N ALA A 140 -1.44 22.07 18.50
CA ALA A 140 -0.25 22.25 17.68
C ALA A 140 0.02 21.05 16.76
N ILE A 141 -0.17 19.81 17.24
CA ILE A 141 -0.03 18.59 16.44
C ILE A 141 -1.09 18.57 15.33
N ASP A 142 -2.34 18.89 15.65
CA ASP A 142 -3.44 18.89 14.67
C ASP A 142 -3.27 20.00 13.63
N ASP A 143 -2.76 21.17 14.01
CA ASP A 143 -2.40 22.28 13.12
C ASP A 143 -1.26 21.90 12.15
N GLU A 144 -0.33 21.05 12.59
CA GLU A 144 0.70 20.49 11.72
C GLU A 144 0.18 19.43 10.75
N LEU A 145 -0.84 18.67 11.15
CA LEU A 145 -1.39 17.58 10.34
C LEU A 145 -2.46 18.06 9.34
N ASN A 146 -3.20 19.11 9.70
CA ASN A 146 -4.31 19.64 8.90
C ASN A 146 -3.98 20.99 8.24
N GLY A 147 -2.91 21.66 8.68
CA GLY A 147 -2.58 22.98 8.16
C GLY A 147 -2.00 22.94 6.76
N ILE A 148 -2.20 24.04 6.02
CA ILE A 148 -1.48 24.28 4.77
C ILE A 148 0.01 24.25 5.07
N TYR A 149 0.73 23.40 4.35
CA TYR A 149 2.14 23.19 4.51
C TYR A 149 2.91 24.36 3.88
N ALA A 150 3.32 25.33 4.71
CA ALA A 150 4.15 26.46 4.30
C ALA A 150 5.64 26.07 4.38
N HIS A 151 6.19 25.61 3.26
CA HIS A 151 7.54 25.04 3.18
C HIS A 151 8.65 26.00 3.64
N GLU A 152 8.46 27.30 3.42
CA GLU A 152 9.50 28.33 3.57
C GLU A 152 9.69 28.80 5.03
N GLU A 153 8.69 28.57 5.89
CA GLU A 153 8.71 29.06 7.28
C GLU A 153 9.03 27.97 8.30
N SER A 154 9.14 26.71 7.87
CA SER A 154 9.28 25.57 8.79
C SER A 154 10.67 25.48 9.42
N VAL A 155 10.72 25.00 10.66
CA VAL A 155 11.96 24.73 11.42
C VAL A 155 12.10 23.25 11.70
N TYR A 156 13.32 22.77 11.93
CA TYR A 156 13.54 21.41 12.39
C TYR A 156 13.02 21.25 13.82
N ILE A 157 12.21 20.22 14.06
CA ILE A 157 11.59 20.00 15.36
C ILE A 157 12.61 19.81 16.48
N ASP A 158 13.73 19.16 16.19
CA ASP A 158 14.73 18.76 17.16
C ASP A 158 15.57 19.91 17.72
N ASN A 159 15.92 20.87 16.88
CA ASN A 159 16.82 21.98 17.24
C ASN A 159 16.23 23.38 17.04
N GLY A 160 15.11 23.51 16.34
CA GLY A 160 14.46 24.79 16.04
C GLY A 160 15.13 25.62 14.95
N ASN A 161 16.19 25.11 14.32
CA ASN A 161 16.86 25.82 13.22
C ASN A 161 15.95 25.89 12.00
N LYS A 162 16.03 27.00 11.27
CA LYS A 162 15.32 27.16 9.99
C LYS A 162 15.70 26.04 9.03
N LYS A 163 14.71 25.57 8.26
CA LYS A 163 14.96 24.67 7.15
C LYS A 163 15.98 25.30 6.19
N SER A 164 16.92 24.51 5.68
CA SER A 164 17.78 24.93 4.57
C SER A 164 17.92 23.83 3.54
N LEU A 165 17.99 24.22 2.26
CA LEU A 165 18.22 23.28 1.15
C LEU A 165 19.55 22.54 1.31
N LYS A 166 20.58 23.20 1.85
CA LYS A 166 21.88 22.58 2.14
C LYS A 166 21.70 21.43 3.12
N ARG A 167 20.99 21.65 4.22
CA ARG A 167 20.77 20.61 5.24
C ARG A 167 19.91 19.46 4.72
N GLU A 168 18.87 19.73 3.94
CA GLU A 168 18.07 18.64 3.33
C GLU A 168 18.90 17.78 2.37
N ARG A 169 19.78 18.40 1.57
CA ARG A 169 20.70 17.66 0.70
C ARG A 169 21.67 16.80 1.50
N GLU A 170 22.21 17.31 2.61
CA GLU A 170 23.06 16.52 3.52
C GLU A 170 22.30 15.34 4.12
N LEU A 171 21.06 15.55 4.60
CA LEU A 171 20.25 14.49 5.17
C LEU A 171 19.89 13.41 4.13
N LEU A 172 19.50 13.82 2.91
CA LEU A 172 19.24 12.87 1.83
C LEU A 172 20.50 12.09 1.42
N LYS A 173 21.67 12.75 1.43
CA LYS A 173 22.94 12.10 1.17
C LYS A 173 23.23 11.01 2.23
N LEU A 174 23.03 11.32 3.51
CA LEU A 174 23.20 10.36 4.61
C LEU A 174 22.24 9.17 4.46
N ASP A 175 20.96 9.42 4.17
CA ASP A 175 19.99 8.34 3.94
C ASP A 175 20.42 7.45 2.76
N ARG A 176 20.93 8.04 1.66
CA ARG A 176 21.44 7.29 0.51
C ARG A 176 22.69 6.49 0.82
N GLU A 177 23.60 7.01 1.65
CA GLU A 177 24.80 6.30 2.09
C GLU A 177 24.43 5.11 2.99
N GLU A 178 23.51 5.30 3.94
CA GLU A 178 22.96 4.23 4.76
C GLU A 178 22.29 3.16 3.89
N ALA A 179 21.44 3.58 2.94
CA ALA A 179 20.79 2.68 2.01
C ALA A 179 21.79 1.90 1.15
N ALA A 180 22.84 2.56 0.65
CA ALA A 180 23.88 1.92 -0.15
C ALA A 180 24.61 0.81 0.64
N ASN A 181 24.90 1.05 1.93
CA ASN A 181 25.53 0.04 2.80
C ASN A 181 24.62 -1.19 2.99
N LEU A 182 23.32 -0.98 3.23
CA LEU A 182 22.35 -2.06 3.37
C LEU A 182 22.13 -2.82 2.06
N VAL A 183 22.09 -2.11 0.94
CA VAL A 183 22.00 -2.69 -0.40
C VAL A 183 23.25 -3.53 -0.70
N ALA A 184 24.44 -3.08 -0.34
CA ALA A 184 25.69 -3.80 -0.64
C ALA A 184 25.73 -5.21 -0.03
N ILE A 185 25.09 -5.41 1.12
CA ILE A 185 25.05 -6.70 1.84
C ILE A 185 23.81 -7.55 1.50
N ALA A 186 22.94 -7.10 0.60
CA ALA A 186 21.75 -7.86 0.22
C ALA A 186 22.12 -9.08 -0.63
N ASP A 187 21.52 -10.24 -0.30
CA ASP A 187 21.80 -11.50 -0.99
C ASP A 187 21.34 -11.48 -2.46
N SER A 188 20.17 -10.88 -2.73
CA SER A 188 19.54 -10.85 -4.06
C SER A 188 20.22 -9.82 -4.99
N PRO A 189 20.87 -10.24 -6.11
CA PRO A 189 21.42 -9.31 -7.09
C PRO A 189 20.36 -8.40 -7.73
N ARG A 190 19.14 -8.90 -7.94
CA ARG A 190 18.01 -8.12 -8.48
C ARG A 190 17.58 -7.03 -7.53
N ALA A 191 17.41 -7.36 -6.25
CA ALA A 191 17.07 -6.38 -5.23
C ALA A 191 18.15 -5.30 -5.16
N ARG A 192 19.43 -5.69 -5.25
CA ARG A 192 20.55 -4.72 -5.33
C ARG A 192 20.45 -3.79 -6.52
N TYR A 193 20.27 -4.35 -7.72
CA TYR A 193 20.14 -3.58 -8.95
C TYR A 193 18.95 -2.61 -8.88
N MET A 194 17.78 -3.11 -8.51
CA MET A 194 16.55 -2.31 -8.41
C MET A 194 16.68 -1.20 -7.38
N ALA A 195 17.27 -1.48 -6.20
CA ALA A 195 17.50 -0.48 -5.18
C ALA A 195 18.51 0.58 -5.64
N GLN A 196 19.60 0.18 -6.29
CA GLN A 196 20.58 1.12 -6.86
C GLN A 196 19.93 2.03 -7.91
N TYR A 197 19.16 1.45 -8.83
CA TYR A 197 18.41 2.21 -9.83
C TYR A 197 17.45 3.22 -9.17
N LEU A 198 16.59 2.77 -8.26
CA LEU A 198 15.59 3.62 -7.60
C LEU A 198 16.23 4.73 -6.75
N ASN A 199 17.30 4.43 -6.02
CA ASN A 199 18.00 5.39 -5.17
C ASN A 199 18.74 6.48 -5.95
N ASN A 200 19.12 6.18 -7.20
CA ASN A 200 19.81 7.11 -8.10
C ASN A 200 18.86 7.97 -8.95
N LEU A 201 17.54 7.81 -8.80
CA LEU A 201 16.59 8.65 -9.50
C LEU A 201 16.76 10.14 -9.14
N PRO A 202 16.47 11.05 -10.09
CA PRO A 202 16.64 12.47 -9.87
C PRO A 202 15.48 13.06 -9.05
N THR A 203 15.81 13.90 -8.07
CA THR A 203 14.83 14.45 -7.12
C THR A 203 13.75 15.31 -7.78
N ASN A 204 14.08 15.96 -8.90
CA ASN A 204 13.16 16.87 -9.60
C ASN A 204 11.87 16.18 -10.07
N LYS A 205 11.92 14.89 -10.38
CA LYS A 205 10.75 14.09 -10.77
C LYS A 205 9.73 13.97 -9.65
N PHE A 206 10.20 13.94 -8.40
CA PHE A 206 9.35 13.83 -7.22
C PHE A 206 8.88 15.20 -6.74
N THR A 207 9.71 16.24 -6.83
CA THR A 207 9.27 17.62 -6.53
C THR A 207 8.23 18.13 -7.52
N ALA A 208 8.21 17.60 -8.74
CA ALA A 208 7.18 17.90 -9.75
C ALA A 208 5.77 17.42 -9.35
N LEU A 209 5.64 16.59 -8.31
CA LEU A 209 4.34 16.16 -7.76
C LEU A 209 3.69 17.21 -6.87
N ALA A 210 4.38 18.32 -6.55
CA ALA A 210 3.87 19.34 -5.65
C ALA A 210 2.46 19.86 -5.99
N PRO A 211 2.09 20.08 -7.26
CA PRO A 211 0.73 20.52 -7.61
C PRO A 211 -0.36 19.50 -7.26
N ASN A 212 -0.02 18.22 -7.06
CA ASN A 212 -0.99 17.15 -6.84
C ASN A 212 -1.29 16.90 -5.35
N PHE A 213 -0.64 17.62 -4.43
CA PHE A 213 -0.82 17.38 -2.99
C PHE A 213 -2.26 17.64 -2.51
N GLU A 214 -2.92 18.67 -3.05
CA GLU A 214 -4.32 18.99 -2.68
C GLU A 214 -5.29 17.88 -3.10
N ALA A 215 -5.08 17.29 -4.29
CA ALA A 215 -5.86 16.15 -4.74
C ALA A 215 -5.64 14.93 -3.82
N ALA A 216 -4.39 14.68 -3.40
CA ALA A 216 -4.09 13.63 -2.44
C ALA A 216 -4.73 13.87 -1.06
N GLU A 217 -4.74 15.11 -0.57
CA GLU A 217 -5.43 15.48 0.69
C GLU A 217 -6.94 15.23 0.59
N THR A 218 -7.56 15.58 -0.54
CA THR A 218 -8.97 15.32 -0.79
C THR A 218 -9.30 13.82 -0.71
N GLU A 219 -8.43 12.95 -1.24
CA GLU A 219 -8.58 11.49 -1.11
C GLU A 219 -8.38 10.98 0.31
N ILE A 220 -7.56 11.65 1.11
CA ILE A 220 -7.39 11.32 2.53
C ILE A 220 -8.66 11.65 3.31
N GLU A 221 -9.32 12.78 3.03
CA GLU A 221 -10.56 13.16 3.72
C GLU A 221 -11.71 12.16 3.49
N LYS A 222 -11.68 11.39 2.40
CA LYS A 222 -12.64 10.30 2.12
C LYS A 222 -12.42 9.05 2.98
N ILE A 223 -11.31 8.95 3.72
CA ILE A 223 -11.02 7.79 4.57
C ILE A 223 -11.87 7.85 5.84
N THR A 224 -12.78 6.88 5.99
CA THR A 224 -13.72 6.80 7.12
C THR A 224 -13.06 6.46 8.45
N ASN A 225 -12.04 5.60 8.47
CA ASN A 225 -11.33 5.23 9.69
C ASN A 225 -10.39 6.38 10.14
N PRO A 226 -10.62 7.00 11.31
CA PRO A 226 -9.84 8.18 11.74
C PRO A 226 -8.34 7.89 11.95
N ASN A 227 -8.00 6.70 12.45
CA ASN A 227 -6.60 6.30 12.63
C ASN A 227 -5.90 6.14 11.28
N ALA A 228 -6.55 5.47 10.32
CA ALA A 228 -6.02 5.31 8.97
C ALA A 228 -5.91 6.68 8.26
N GLN A 229 -6.88 7.57 8.43
CA GLN A 229 -6.83 8.92 7.90
C GLN A 229 -5.63 9.68 8.46
N ARG A 230 -5.45 9.69 9.80
CA ARG A 230 -4.30 10.32 10.47
C ARG A 230 -2.96 9.77 9.96
N ILE A 231 -2.84 8.45 9.81
CA ILE A 231 -1.63 7.80 9.29
C ILE A 231 -1.34 8.28 7.86
N GLN A 232 -2.35 8.38 6.99
CA GLN A 232 -2.17 8.86 5.62
C GLN A 232 -1.78 10.35 5.58
N LYS A 233 -2.32 11.20 6.46
CA LYS A 233 -1.86 12.59 6.63
C LYS A 233 -0.38 12.67 7.02
N LEU A 234 0.04 11.86 7.99
CA LEU A 234 1.45 11.77 8.42
C LEU A 234 2.39 11.36 7.28
N ILE A 235 1.99 10.37 6.48
CA ILE A 235 2.76 9.90 5.33
C ILE A 235 2.85 11.01 4.28
N LEU A 236 1.72 11.65 3.92
CA LEU A 236 1.71 12.71 2.92
C LEU A 236 2.56 13.91 3.33
N GLN A 237 2.51 14.33 4.59
CA GLN A 237 3.37 15.39 5.11
C GLN A 237 4.85 15.01 5.05
N THR A 238 5.19 13.75 5.36
CA THR A 238 6.56 13.26 5.21
C THR A 238 7.03 13.33 3.76
N ILE A 239 6.16 13.01 2.80
CA ILE A 239 6.43 13.15 1.37
C ILE A 239 6.60 14.63 0.97
N LYS A 240 5.79 15.55 1.51
CA LYS A 240 5.97 17.01 1.28
C LYS A 240 7.33 17.51 1.77
N GLU A 241 7.80 16.98 2.89
CA GLU A 241 9.13 17.31 3.45
C GLU A 241 10.25 16.69 2.61
N ARG A 242 10.09 15.43 2.20
CA ARG A 242 11.06 14.62 1.45
C ARG A 242 10.35 13.79 0.37
N PRO A 243 10.20 14.33 -0.85
CA PRO A 243 9.40 13.68 -1.89
C PRO A 243 10.01 12.39 -2.46
N ILE A 244 11.33 12.28 -2.48
CA ILE A 244 12.03 11.13 -3.07
C ILE A 244 12.09 9.96 -2.08
N PRO A 245 11.58 8.77 -2.44
CA PRO A 245 11.78 7.57 -1.64
C PRO A 245 13.23 7.11 -1.69
N VAL A 246 13.74 6.56 -0.59
CA VAL A 246 15.03 5.87 -0.53
C VAL A 246 14.74 4.41 -0.23
N TYR A 247 15.13 3.52 -1.13
CA TYR A 247 14.85 2.09 -1.10
C TYR A 247 15.98 1.27 -0.51
N VAL A 248 15.59 0.18 0.14
CA VAL A 248 16.45 -0.58 1.03
C VAL A 248 15.90 -2.00 1.17
N PRO A 249 16.77 -3.01 1.21
CA PRO A 249 16.38 -4.41 1.40
C PRO A 249 16.08 -4.67 2.89
N THR A 250 15.27 -5.69 3.17
CA THR A 250 14.95 -6.09 4.55
C THR A 250 15.51 -7.46 4.87
N ALA A 251 15.80 -7.73 6.15
CA ALA A 251 16.21 -9.06 6.55
C ALA A 251 15.08 -10.07 6.26
N ASN A 252 15.43 -11.21 5.68
CA ASN A 252 14.50 -12.32 5.38
C ASN A 252 13.40 -12.03 4.35
N SER A 253 13.55 -11.00 3.52
CA SER A 253 12.73 -10.80 2.33
C SER A 253 13.54 -10.11 1.25
N ASP A 254 13.40 -10.56 0.00
CA ASP A 254 14.05 -9.89 -1.13
C ASP A 254 13.36 -8.57 -1.49
N ARG A 255 12.14 -8.33 -0.99
CA ARG A 255 11.37 -7.10 -1.25
C ARG A 255 12.13 -5.86 -0.79
N LEU A 256 12.04 -4.82 -1.62
CA LEU A 256 12.53 -3.49 -1.28
C LEU A 256 11.45 -2.68 -0.59
N PHE A 257 11.85 -2.01 0.48
CA PHE A 257 11.01 -1.10 1.24
C PHE A 257 11.65 0.27 1.24
N THR A 258 10.91 1.29 1.67
CA THR A 258 11.43 2.65 1.74
C THR A 258 11.90 3.01 3.15
N MET A 259 12.95 3.82 3.23
CA MET A 259 13.43 4.41 4.47
C MET A 259 12.41 5.42 5.00
N GLY A 260 11.63 4.98 5.98
CA GLY A 260 10.54 5.77 6.54
C GLY A 260 9.36 5.94 5.59
N ALA A 261 8.39 6.76 6.02
CA ALA A 261 7.15 6.98 5.30
C ALA A 261 7.42 7.61 3.91
N SER A 262 6.86 6.98 2.88
CA SER A 262 7.00 7.38 1.48
C SER A 262 5.71 7.12 0.70
N MET A 263 5.72 7.41 -0.60
CA MET A 263 4.62 7.09 -1.51
C MET A 263 4.27 5.60 -1.55
N GLN A 264 5.21 4.69 -1.25
CA GLN A 264 4.95 3.25 -1.17
C GLN A 264 3.93 2.92 -0.04
N ASN A 265 3.80 3.79 0.96
CA ASN A 265 2.93 3.58 2.13
C ASN A 265 1.57 4.26 2.01
N LEU A 266 1.35 5.03 0.95
CA LEU A 266 0.06 5.65 0.69
C LEU A 266 -0.96 4.59 0.25
N LYS A 267 -2.21 4.74 0.69
CA LYS A 267 -3.36 4.01 0.15
C LYS A 267 -3.45 4.26 -1.35
N LYS A 268 -3.94 3.27 -2.10
CA LYS A 268 -3.98 3.29 -3.57
C LYS A 268 -4.63 4.57 -4.12
N SER A 269 -5.79 4.98 -3.61
CA SER A 269 -6.48 6.20 -4.08
C SER A 269 -5.65 7.46 -3.85
N VAL A 270 -5.12 7.65 -2.63
CA VAL A 270 -4.28 8.78 -2.25
C VAL A 270 -3.01 8.83 -3.09
N ARG A 271 -2.35 7.67 -3.29
CA ARG A 271 -1.15 7.56 -4.10
C ARG A 271 -1.42 7.98 -5.54
N LYS A 272 -2.46 7.46 -6.17
CA LYS A 272 -2.83 7.80 -7.56
C LYS A 272 -3.17 9.28 -7.73
N ALA A 273 -3.86 9.87 -6.76
CA ALA A 273 -4.16 11.30 -6.76
C ALA A 273 -2.88 12.16 -6.62
N LEU A 274 -1.85 11.65 -5.94
CA LEU A 274 -0.53 12.29 -5.88
C LEU A 274 0.27 12.09 -7.17
N THR A 275 0.21 10.91 -7.79
CA THR A 275 1.03 10.50 -8.95
C THR A 275 0.26 10.57 -10.27
N GLN A 276 -0.51 11.64 -10.48
CA GLN A 276 -1.33 11.83 -11.68
C GLN A 276 -0.48 11.78 -12.97
N GLY A 277 -1.01 11.12 -14.00
CA GLY A 277 -0.34 10.94 -15.29
C GLY A 277 0.82 9.94 -15.29
N TRP A 278 1.13 9.31 -14.15
CA TRP A 278 1.95 8.10 -14.10
C TRP A 278 1.11 6.88 -14.49
N VAL A 279 1.79 5.81 -14.90
CA VAL A 279 1.15 4.52 -15.20
C VAL A 279 1.53 3.52 -14.13
N GLU A 280 0.56 2.92 -13.45
CA GLU A 280 0.77 1.81 -12.52
C GLU A 280 0.69 0.49 -13.28
N PHE A 281 1.70 -0.35 -13.10
CA PHE A 281 1.76 -1.73 -13.59
C PHE A 281 1.65 -2.69 -12.41
N ASP A 282 0.93 -3.80 -12.56
CA ASP A 282 0.66 -4.76 -11.48
C ASP A 282 0.52 -6.17 -12.06
N LEU A 283 1.06 -7.19 -11.41
CA LEU A 283 0.91 -8.58 -11.84
C LEU A 283 -0.46 -9.14 -11.44
N SER A 284 -1.23 -9.60 -12.43
CA SER A 284 -2.53 -10.22 -12.19
C SER A 284 -2.40 -11.53 -11.40
N SER A 285 -2.96 -11.57 -10.19
CA SER A 285 -3.00 -12.76 -9.33
C SER A 285 -1.61 -13.36 -9.03
N ALA A 286 -0.57 -12.53 -8.94
CA ALA A 286 0.84 -12.93 -8.88
C ALA A 286 1.13 -14.05 -7.88
N GLN A 287 0.85 -13.82 -6.59
CA GLN A 287 1.15 -14.78 -5.53
C GLN A 287 0.40 -16.09 -5.69
N LEU A 288 -0.87 -16.03 -6.12
CA LEU A 288 -1.69 -17.21 -6.35
C LEU A 288 -1.12 -18.06 -7.50
N ALA A 289 -0.72 -17.42 -8.60
CA ALA A 289 -0.07 -18.08 -9.72
C ALA A 289 1.29 -18.68 -9.35
N ILE A 290 2.07 -17.94 -8.55
CA ILE A 290 3.38 -18.37 -8.09
C ILE A 290 3.27 -19.63 -7.23
N ILE A 291 2.40 -19.63 -6.21
CA ILE A 291 2.26 -20.80 -5.35
C ILE A 291 1.62 -21.98 -6.07
N ALA A 292 0.69 -21.74 -7.00
CA ALA A 292 0.08 -22.80 -7.79
C ALA A 292 1.15 -23.58 -8.57
N ARG A 293 2.11 -22.85 -9.15
CA ARG A 293 3.24 -23.45 -9.86
C ARG A 293 4.26 -24.07 -8.92
N GLN A 294 4.72 -23.34 -7.90
CA GLN A 294 5.79 -23.78 -7.00
C GLN A 294 5.38 -24.93 -6.08
N TRP A 295 4.11 -25.01 -5.69
CA TRP A 295 3.58 -26.03 -4.81
C TRP A 295 2.83 -27.14 -5.54
N ASP A 296 2.75 -27.05 -6.88
CA ASP A 296 2.10 -28.03 -7.76
C ASP A 296 0.61 -28.21 -7.42
N VAL A 297 -0.17 -27.14 -7.63
CA VAL A 297 -1.61 -27.05 -7.31
C VAL A 297 -2.42 -26.93 -8.60
N PRO A 298 -2.74 -28.04 -9.29
CA PRO A 298 -3.40 -28.01 -10.60
C PRO A 298 -4.76 -27.33 -10.56
N GLU A 299 -5.53 -27.49 -9.48
CA GLU A 299 -6.85 -26.87 -9.34
C GLU A 299 -6.78 -25.34 -9.39
N VAL A 300 -5.70 -24.76 -8.84
CA VAL A 300 -5.49 -23.31 -8.89
C VAL A 300 -5.04 -22.88 -10.29
N LEU A 301 -4.20 -23.68 -10.95
CA LEU A 301 -3.76 -23.39 -12.33
C LEU A 301 -4.95 -23.39 -13.30
N GLU A 302 -5.79 -24.43 -13.24
CA GLU A 302 -7.02 -24.54 -14.03
C GLU A 302 -7.99 -23.38 -13.73
N PHE A 303 -8.12 -23.00 -12.46
CA PHE A 303 -8.94 -21.85 -12.08
C PHE A 303 -8.43 -20.54 -12.71
N LEU A 304 -7.12 -20.30 -12.68
CA LEU A 304 -6.51 -19.12 -13.29
C LEU A 304 -6.69 -19.11 -14.81
N GLU A 305 -6.55 -20.26 -15.46
CA GLU A 305 -6.76 -20.41 -16.92
C GLU A 305 -8.20 -20.20 -17.35
N SER A 306 -9.17 -20.50 -16.48
CA SER A 306 -10.59 -20.29 -16.76
C SER A 306 -11.00 -18.80 -16.87
N GLY A 307 -10.13 -17.86 -16.46
CA GLY A 307 -10.43 -16.43 -16.44
C GLY A 307 -11.38 -15.98 -15.31
N LYS A 308 -11.82 -16.91 -14.46
CA LYS A 308 -12.66 -16.60 -13.28
C LYS A 308 -11.95 -15.68 -12.29
N LYS A 309 -12.74 -14.91 -11.54
CA LYS A 309 -12.25 -14.00 -10.49
C LYS A 309 -12.43 -14.64 -9.13
N LEU A 310 -11.33 -14.94 -8.44
CA LEU A 310 -11.32 -15.62 -7.15
C LEU A 310 -12.25 -14.96 -6.13
N TRP A 311 -12.22 -13.63 -6.03
CA TRP A 311 -13.01 -12.91 -5.02
C TRP A 311 -14.51 -13.05 -5.26
N SER A 312 -14.96 -12.95 -6.51
CA SER A 312 -16.36 -13.17 -6.87
C SER A 312 -16.78 -14.61 -6.61
N ASP A 313 -15.91 -15.57 -6.96
CA ASP A 313 -16.15 -17.01 -6.76
C ASP A 313 -16.30 -17.35 -5.26
N LEU A 314 -15.41 -16.83 -4.41
CA LEU A 314 -15.48 -17.01 -2.96
C LEU A 314 -16.74 -16.38 -2.35
N ILE A 315 -17.10 -15.16 -2.76
CA ILE A 315 -18.30 -14.47 -2.27
C ILE A 315 -19.56 -15.24 -2.65
N THR A 316 -19.63 -15.74 -3.88
CA THR A 316 -20.73 -16.60 -4.33
C THR A 316 -20.79 -17.92 -3.55
N HIS A 317 -19.64 -18.56 -3.31
CA HIS A 317 -19.57 -19.79 -2.50
C HIS A 317 -20.07 -19.60 -1.06
N LEU A 318 -19.88 -18.42 -0.49
CA LEU A 318 -20.39 -18.06 0.84
C LEU A 318 -21.87 -17.66 0.85
N GLY A 319 -22.55 -17.68 -0.30
CA GLY A 319 -23.97 -17.29 -0.41
C GLY A 319 -24.20 -15.78 -0.37
N LEU A 320 -23.17 -14.97 -0.64
CA LEU A 320 -23.17 -13.52 -0.48
C LEU A 320 -23.29 -12.76 -1.82
N SER A 321 -23.98 -13.33 -2.81
CA SER A 321 -24.04 -12.75 -4.17
C SER A 321 -24.83 -11.43 -4.28
N ASN A 322 -25.62 -11.06 -3.27
CA ASN A 322 -26.53 -9.90 -3.29
C ASN A 322 -26.07 -8.74 -2.39
N LEU A 323 -24.78 -8.65 -2.08
CA LEU A 323 -24.25 -7.56 -1.27
C LEU A 323 -24.30 -6.23 -2.04
N ASP A 324 -24.59 -5.14 -1.32
CA ASP A 324 -24.30 -3.80 -1.82
C ASP A 324 -22.78 -3.59 -1.97
N LEU A 325 -22.38 -2.57 -2.73
CA LEU A 325 -20.96 -2.33 -3.04
C LEU A 325 -20.09 -2.15 -1.78
N THR A 326 -20.61 -1.50 -0.74
CA THR A 326 -19.87 -1.25 0.50
C THR A 326 -19.63 -2.56 1.24
N SER A 327 -20.67 -3.38 1.37
CA SER A 327 -20.56 -4.70 1.99
C SER A 327 -19.69 -5.64 1.17
N TYR A 328 -19.78 -5.61 -0.16
CA TYR A 328 -18.93 -6.39 -1.06
C TYR A 328 -17.44 -6.09 -0.84
N GLU A 329 -17.04 -4.82 -0.81
CA GLU A 329 -15.63 -4.46 -0.61
C GLU A 329 -15.14 -4.79 0.81
N ARG A 330 -16.00 -4.70 1.84
CA ARG A 330 -15.67 -5.15 3.20
C ARG A 330 -15.39 -6.65 3.23
N VAL A 331 -16.31 -7.46 2.72
CA VAL A 331 -16.18 -8.93 2.67
C VAL A 331 -14.97 -9.33 1.83
N LYS A 332 -14.80 -8.74 0.65
CA LYS A 332 -13.64 -8.97 -0.21
C LYS A 332 -12.33 -8.64 0.50
N GLY A 333 -12.27 -7.53 1.25
CA GLY A 333 -11.12 -7.17 2.08
C GLY A 333 -10.79 -8.27 3.08
N THR A 334 -11.79 -8.71 3.86
CA THR A 334 -11.65 -9.83 4.81
C THR A 334 -11.17 -11.11 4.12
N LEU A 335 -11.81 -11.54 3.02
CA LEU A 335 -11.42 -12.76 2.31
C LEU A 335 -10.02 -12.69 1.72
N LYS A 336 -9.64 -11.51 1.22
CA LYS A 336 -8.29 -11.24 0.70
C LYS A 336 -7.25 -11.43 1.80
N ASP A 337 -7.45 -10.81 2.96
CA ASP A 337 -6.52 -10.90 4.09
C ASP A 337 -6.32 -12.35 4.56
N HIS A 338 -7.39 -13.15 4.61
CA HIS A 338 -7.31 -14.55 5.03
C HIS A 338 -6.77 -15.48 3.95
N THR A 339 -7.06 -15.22 2.66
CA THR A 339 -6.47 -15.96 1.53
C THR A 339 -4.94 -15.80 1.55
N TYR A 340 -4.47 -14.56 1.65
CA TYR A 340 -3.03 -14.29 1.78
C TYR A 340 -2.49 -14.75 3.14
N GLY A 341 -3.31 -14.74 4.19
CA GLY A 341 -3.02 -15.39 5.46
C GLY A 341 -2.64 -16.85 5.28
N ILE A 342 -3.40 -17.65 4.51
CA ILE A 342 -3.03 -19.05 4.21
C ILE A 342 -1.66 -19.10 3.54
N ILE A 343 -1.44 -18.26 2.53
CA ILE A 343 -0.18 -18.26 1.77
C ILE A 343 1.02 -17.93 2.67
N PHE A 344 0.85 -16.97 3.58
CA PHE A 344 1.89 -16.48 4.47
C PHE A 344 1.94 -17.15 5.86
N GLY A 345 1.22 -18.26 6.03
CA GLY A 345 1.39 -19.11 7.22
C GLY A 345 0.48 -18.80 8.41
N MET A 346 -0.64 -18.12 8.21
CA MET A 346 -1.71 -18.04 9.20
C MET A 346 -2.15 -19.45 9.61
N GLY A 347 -2.24 -19.67 10.92
CA GLY A 347 -2.69 -20.93 11.51
C GLY A 347 -4.17 -21.16 11.25
N GLU A 348 -4.55 -22.41 11.00
CA GLU A 348 -5.90 -22.82 10.60
C GLU A 348 -6.96 -22.42 11.64
N THR A 349 -6.71 -22.69 12.93
CA THR A 349 -7.62 -22.30 14.02
C THR A 349 -7.84 -20.78 14.09
N ARG A 350 -6.75 -20.01 13.96
CA ARG A 350 -6.83 -18.54 13.97
C ARG A 350 -7.65 -18.04 12.79
N LEU A 351 -7.38 -18.57 11.59
CA LEU A 351 -8.10 -18.22 10.37
C LEU A 351 -9.60 -18.50 10.49
N VAL A 352 -9.96 -19.68 11.01
CA VAL A 352 -11.38 -20.06 11.17
C VAL A 352 -12.06 -19.10 12.14
N ASN A 353 -11.47 -18.86 13.31
CA ASN A 353 -12.05 -17.98 14.31
C ASN A 353 -12.19 -16.53 13.81
N GLU A 354 -11.17 -15.99 13.14
CA GLU A 354 -11.21 -14.61 12.61
C GLU A 354 -12.26 -14.46 11.50
N LEU A 355 -12.43 -15.47 10.63
CA LEU A 355 -13.47 -15.47 9.59
C LEU A 355 -14.88 -15.69 10.15
N ASP A 356 -15.05 -16.57 11.13
CA ASP A 356 -16.33 -16.80 11.79
C ASP A 356 -16.84 -15.50 12.43
N LEU A 357 -15.96 -14.77 13.12
CA LEU A 357 -16.28 -13.46 13.68
C LEU A 357 -16.59 -12.45 12.56
N SER A 358 -15.68 -12.29 11.59
CA SER A 358 -15.78 -11.23 10.58
C SER A 358 -16.96 -11.40 9.61
N LEU A 359 -17.36 -12.65 9.33
CA LEU A 359 -18.44 -12.94 8.40
C LEU A 359 -19.80 -13.10 9.09
N SER A 360 -19.84 -13.19 10.43
CA SER A 360 -21.09 -13.25 11.19
C SER A 360 -21.98 -12.01 11.00
N ASP A 361 -21.38 -10.83 10.85
CA ASP A 361 -22.04 -9.57 10.51
C ASP A 361 -22.85 -9.63 9.21
N PHE A 362 -22.51 -10.57 8.32
CA PHE A 362 -23.14 -10.79 7.02
C PHE A 362 -24.04 -12.04 7.01
N GLY A 363 -24.34 -12.60 8.18
CA GLY A 363 -25.21 -13.77 8.34
C GLY A 363 -24.56 -15.11 7.98
N VAL A 364 -23.24 -15.16 7.81
CA VAL A 364 -22.52 -16.40 7.51
C VAL A 364 -22.17 -17.13 8.81
N VAL A 365 -22.82 -18.27 9.03
CA VAL A 365 -22.50 -19.16 10.16
C VAL A 365 -21.38 -20.11 9.76
N ASN A 366 -20.36 -20.29 10.61
CA ASN A 366 -19.17 -21.10 10.33
C ASN A 366 -18.42 -20.65 9.06
N GLY A 367 -18.32 -19.32 8.85
CA GLY A 367 -17.70 -18.73 7.67
C GLY A 367 -16.27 -19.20 7.39
N GLY A 368 -15.48 -19.46 8.43
CA GLY A 368 -14.14 -20.03 8.30
C GLY A 368 -14.13 -21.43 7.73
N GLN A 369 -15.03 -22.31 8.19
CA GLN A 369 -15.13 -23.68 7.69
C GLN A 369 -15.70 -23.73 6.26
N LEU A 370 -16.64 -22.83 5.93
CA LEU A 370 -17.16 -22.68 4.57
C LEU A 370 -16.09 -22.13 3.62
N PHE A 371 -15.29 -21.16 4.05
CA PHE A 371 -14.17 -20.65 3.28
C PHE A 371 -13.15 -21.75 2.96
N LEU A 372 -12.78 -22.57 3.95
CA LEU A 372 -11.87 -23.70 3.75
C LEU A 372 -12.48 -24.88 2.98
N SER A 373 -13.81 -24.93 2.83
CA SER A 373 -14.48 -25.92 1.98
C SER A 373 -14.48 -25.53 0.49
N HIS A 374 -14.18 -24.27 0.17
CA HIS A 374 -14.03 -23.81 -1.21
C HIS A 374 -12.94 -24.64 -1.93
N PRO A 375 -13.19 -25.16 -3.15
CA PRO A 375 -12.24 -26.05 -3.84
C PRO A 375 -10.82 -25.49 -3.92
N ILE A 376 -10.69 -24.21 -4.27
CA ILE A 376 -9.39 -23.55 -4.42
C ILE A 376 -8.68 -23.35 -3.07
N MET A 377 -9.40 -22.92 -2.02
CA MET A 377 -8.77 -22.69 -0.70
C MET A 377 -8.35 -24.01 -0.07
N LYS A 378 -9.18 -25.05 -0.21
CA LYS A 378 -8.88 -26.41 0.21
C LYS A 378 -7.62 -26.94 -0.48
N ALA A 379 -7.53 -26.79 -1.80
CA ALA A 379 -6.38 -27.23 -2.59
C ALA A 379 -5.08 -26.53 -2.13
N ILE A 380 -5.11 -25.20 -1.96
CA ILE A 380 -3.97 -24.42 -1.47
C ILE A 380 -3.53 -24.90 -0.09
N LEU A 381 -4.48 -25.11 0.84
CA LEU A 381 -4.16 -25.55 2.20
C LEU A 381 -3.51 -26.94 2.22
N ILE A 382 -4.02 -27.88 1.40
CA ILE A 382 -3.44 -29.22 1.24
C ILE A 382 -2.03 -29.12 0.66
N ALA A 383 -1.84 -28.34 -0.41
CA ALA A 383 -0.55 -28.16 -1.05
C ALA A 383 0.48 -27.52 -0.11
N ARG A 384 0.08 -26.50 0.67
CA ARG A 384 0.90 -25.88 1.71
C ARG A 384 1.36 -26.92 2.73
N LYS A 385 0.44 -27.74 3.26
CA LYS A 385 0.78 -28.82 4.22
C LYS A 385 1.78 -29.82 3.61
N LYS A 386 1.55 -30.25 2.37
CA LYS A 386 2.47 -31.13 1.61
C LYS A 386 3.85 -30.49 1.48
N ARG A 387 3.91 -29.24 1.03
CA ARG A 387 5.17 -28.49 0.82
C ARG A 387 5.94 -28.28 2.11
N VAL A 388 5.28 -27.88 3.20
CA VAL A 388 5.89 -27.75 4.53
C VAL A 388 6.52 -29.07 4.96
N ASN A 389 5.81 -30.19 4.83
CA ASN A 389 6.33 -31.51 5.20
C ASN A 389 7.54 -31.93 4.35
N THR A 390 7.51 -31.64 3.04
CA THR A 390 8.65 -31.88 2.14
C THR A 390 9.88 -31.09 2.58
N LEU A 391 9.73 -29.80 2.86
CA LEU A 391 10.84 -28.95 3.30
C LEU A 391 11.38 -29.37 4.68
N LEU A 392 10.50 -29.73 5.61
CA LEU A 392 10.91 -30.22 6.93
C LEU A 392 11.66 -31.55 6.86
N LYS A 393 11.26 -32.46 5.97
CA LYS A 393 11.96 -33.73 5.71
C LYS A 393 13.33 -33.50 5.08
N ALA A 394 13.44 -32.57 4.13
CA ALA A 394 14.70 -32.21 3.51
C ALA A 394 15.67 -31.55 4.51
N GLY A 395 15.15 -30.78 5.48
CA GLY A 395 15.93 -30.07 6.49
C GLY A 395 16.65 -28.82 5.96
N TYR A 396 16.62 -28.59 4.65
CA TYR A 396 17.12 -27.40 3.97
C TYR A 396 16.33 -27.13 2.69
N THR A 397 16.45 -25.92 2.17
CA THR A 397 16.05 -25.56 0.82
C THR A 397 17.13 -24.69 0.21
N THR A 398 17.23 -24.70 -1.12
CA THR A 398 18.06 -23.75 -1.86
C THR A 398 17.13 -22.77 -2.53
N GLU A 399 17.24 -21.50 -2.17
CA GLU A 399 16.69 -20.44 -3.00
C GLU A 399 17.63 -20.27 -4.20
N VAL A 400 17.08 -20.44 -5.39
CA VAL A 400 17.78 -20.09 -6.62
C VAL A 400 17.65 -18.58 -6.73
N TYR A 401 18.67 -17.84 -6.33
CA TYR A 401 18.83 -16.50 -6.83
C TYR A 401 19.33 -16.64 -8.26
N ASP A 402 18.38 -16.54 -9.19
CA ASP A 402 18.69 -16.69 -10.59
C ASP A 402 19.75 -15.68 -11.02
N GLN A 403 20.50 -16.14 -12.00
CA GLN A 403 21.66 -15.53 -12.62
C GLN A 403 21.45 -14.03 -12.98
N PRO A 404 22.46 -13.16 -12.83
CA PRO A 404 22.41 -11.77 -13.33
C PRO A 404 22.14 -11.68 -14.85
N SER A 405 22.41 -12.78 -15.57
CA SER A 405 22.23 -13.01 -16.99
C SER A 405 21.88 -14.48 -17.19
N PRO A 406 21.05 -14.91 -18.16
CA PRO A 406 20.78 -16.34 -18.43
C PRO A 406 22.03 -17.20 -18.76
N TYR A 407 23.25 -16.64 -18.67
CA TYR A 407 24.53 -17.28 -18.94
C TYR A 407 25.50 -17.36 -17.73
N ASP A 408 25.19 -16.78 -16.55
CA ASP A 408 26.07 -16.70 -15.38
C ASP A 408 25.67 -17.63 -14.21
N PRO A 409 26.46 -18.61 -13.73
CA PRO A 409 26.02 -19.61 -12.72
C PRO A 409 25.17 -19.06 -11.56
N PRO A 410 24.04 -19.72 -11.20
CA PRO A 410 23.09 -19.16 -10.24
C PRO A 410 23.69 -19.08 -8.84
N THR A 411 23.38 -18.00 -8.10
CA THR A 411 23.76 -17.90 -6.70
C THR A 411 22.76 -18.73 -5.88
N LEU A 412 23.23 -19.81 -5.26
CA LEU A 412 22.39 -20.64 -4.41
C LEU A 412 22.54 -20.22 -2.95
N LYS A 413 21.44 -19.80 -2.32
CA LYS A 413 21.40 -19.62 -0.87
C LYS A 413 20.77 -20.84 -0.23
N THR A 414 21.57 -21.59 0.53
CA THR A 414 21.06 -22.71 1.32
C THR A 414 20.48 -22.20 2.62
N ILE A 415 19.19 -22.43 2.83
CA ILE A 415 18.45 -22.06 4.02
C ILE A 415 18.11 -23.32 4.80
N LYS A 416 18.54 -23.38 6.07
CA LYS A 416 18.15 -24.47 6.98
C LYS A 416 16.67 -24.37 7.31
N ILE A 417 15.95 -25.47 7.16
CA ILE A 417 14.51 -25.53 7.45
C ILE A 417 14.29 -26.11 8.86
N THR A 418 13.40 -25.47 9.60
CA THR A 418 12.93 -25.86 10.93
C THR A 418 11.43 -25.64 11.02
N LYS A 419 10.78 -26.22 12.04
CA LYS A 419 9.36 -25.97 12.31
C LYS A 419 9.06 -24.48 12.56
N LYS A 420 10.03 -23.71 13.04
CA LYS A 420 9.86 -22.29 13.39
C LYS A 420 9.92 -21.35 12.18
N ASN A 421 10.68 -21.70 11.14
CA ASN A 421 10.91 -20.80 10.00
C ASN A 421 10.31 -21.27 8.67
N VAL A 422 9.84 -22.52 8.55
CA VAL A 422 9.38 -23.09 7.27
C VAL A 422 8.32 -22.24 6.56
N LEU A 423 7.38 -21.64 7.30
CA LEU A 423 6.35 -20.76 6.72
C LEU A 423 6.93 -19.42 6.23
N SER A 424 7.88 -18.85 6.97
CA SER A 424 8.59 -17.63 6.55
C SER A 424 9.40 -17.87 5.28
N VAL A 425 10.04 -19.05 5.17
CA VAL A 425 10.82 -19.41 3.98
C VAL A 425 9.89 -19.60 2.76
N LEU A 426 8.72 -20.19 2.94
CA LEU A 426 7.75 -20.30 1.84
C LEU A 426 7.25 -18.93 1.37
N ALA A 427 6.99 -18.01 2.30
CA ALA A 427 6.63 -16.64 1.97
C ALA A 427 7.77 -15.95 1.20
N GLN A 428 9.02 -16.08 1.66
CA GLN A 428 10.19 -15.52 1.01
C GLN A 428 10.35 -16.05 -0.42
N GLN A 429 10.20 -17.36 -0.64
CA GLN A 429 10.25 -17.98 -1.98
C GLN A 429 9.21 -17.42 -2.95
N ALA A 430 7.99 -17.14 -2.48
CA ALA A 430 6.97 -16.55 -3.32
C ALA A 430 7.28 -15.07 -3.65
N GLN A 431 7.74 -14.31 -2.65
CA GLN A 431 8.12 -12.89 -2.80
C GLN A 431 9.34 -12.69 -3.70
N ALA A 432 10.33 -13.59 -3.62
CA ALA A 432 11.49 -13.61 -4.51
C ALA A 432 11.05 -13.75 -5.97
N MET A 433 10.10 -14.65 -6.23
CA MET A 433 9.58 -14.87 -7.58
C MET A 433 8.82 -13.65 -8.11
N GLU A 434 8.07 -12.90 -7.29
CA GLU A 434 7.45 -11.63 -7.73
C GLU A 434 8.50 -10.69 -8.34
N GLN A 435 9.66 -10.54 -7.68
CA GLN A 435 10.75 -9.71 -8.19
C GLN A 435 11.33 -10.26 -9.49
N VAL A 436 11.53 -11.58 -9.58
CA VAL A 436 12.01 -12.23 -10.81
C VAL A 436 11.11 -11.86 -11.98
N LEU A 437 9.78 -11.91 -11.79
CA LEU A 437 8.81 -11.64 -12.85
C LEU A 437 8.83 -10.19 -13.33
N ILE A 438 8.96 -9.20 -12.44
CA ILE A 438 8.94 -7.77 -12.83
C ILE A 438 10.32 -7.20 -13.18
N TYR A 439 11.41 -7.90 -12.83
CA TYR A 439 12.78 -7.46 -13.09
C TYR A 439 13.07 -7.06 -14.56
N PRO A 440 12.55 -7.75 -15.59
CA PRO A 440 12.73 -7.35 -16.98
C PRO A 440 12.31 -5.91 -17.27
N ALA A 441 11.26 -5.39 -16.62
CA ALA A 441 10.84 -4.00 -16.77
C ALA A 441 11.92 -3.02 -16.31
N PHE A 442 12.66 -3.36 -15.24
CA PHE A 442 13.80 -2.58 -14.78
C PHE A 442 15.00 -2.69 -15.72
N GLN A 443 15.21 -3.81 -16.40
CA GLN A 443 16.27 -3.96 -17.39
C GLN A 443 16.05 -3.05 -18.61
N LEU A 444 14.79 -2.92 -19.05
CA LEU A 444 14.42 -2.02 -20.16
C LEU A 444 14.78 -0.54 -19.89
N THR A 445 14.94 -0.13 -18.63
CA THR A 445 15.37 1.24 -18.29
C THR A 445 16.81 1.55 -18.74
N ASN A 446 17.62 0.53 -19.04
CA ASN A 446 18.97 0.73 -19.61
C ASN A 446 18.93 1.02 -21.12
N GLU A 447 17.82 0.72 -21.79
CA GLU A 447 17.70 0.86 -23.24
C GLU A 447 17.18 2.24 -23.66
N THR A 448 16.64 3.03 -22.72
CA THR A 448 15.94 4.27 -23.03
C THR A 448 15.89 5.24 -21.86
N THR A 449 15.59 6.50 -22.19
CA THR A 449 15.25 7.55 -21.21
C THR A 449 13.80 8.05 -21.35
N ASP A 450 13.03 7.46 -22.27
CA ASP A 450 11.63 7.84 -22.54
C ASP A 450 10.70 7.57 -21.35
N PHE A 451 11.07 6.65 -20.48
CA PHE A 451 10.34 6.34 -19.26
C PHE A 451 11.30 6.07 -18.11
N GLN A 452 10.79 6.19 -16.89
CA GLN A 452 11.48 5.84 -15.66
C GLN A 452 10.50 5.12 -14.75
N ILE A 453 10.89 3.98 -14.21
CA ILE A 453 10.20 3.38 -13.06
C ILE A 453 10.49 4.29 -11.86
N THR A 454 9.46 4.90 -11.27
CA THR A 454 9.58 5.90 -10.20
C THR A 454 9.17 5.37 -8.83
N LEU A 455 8.42 4.27 -8.79
CA LEU A 455 7.96 3.66 -7.55
C LEU A 455 7.91 2.15 -7.68
N TYR A 456 8.53 1.42 -6.75
CA TYR A 456 8.38 -0.01 -6.58
C TYR A 456 7.26 -0.35 -5.60
N GLN A 457 6.39 -1.29 -5.98
CA GLN A 457 5.16 -1.66 -5.25
C GLN A 457 5.01 -3.19 -5.09
N PHE A 458 6.13 -3.91 -4.96
CA PHE A 458 6.19 -5.37 -4.84
C PHE A 458 5.88 -6.10 -6.15
N ASP A 459 4.67 -6.61 -6.34
CA ASP A 459 4.19 -7.26 -7.56
C ASP A 459 3.82 -6.26 -8.66
N GLY A 460 4.06 -4.97 -8.41
CA GLY A 460 3.85 -3.88 -9.35
C GLY A 460 4.85 -2.74 -9.21
N PHE A 461 4.70 -1.74 -10.06
CA PHE A 461 5.52 -0.53 -10.08
C PHE A 461 4.83 0.63 -10.80
N SER A 462 5.20 1.87 -10.49
CA SER A 462 4.76 3.07 -11.21
C SER A 462 5.82 3.55 -12.19
N VAL A 463 5.39 4.02 -13.35
CA VAL A 463 6.22 4.58 -14.42
C VAL A 463 5.82 6.02 -14.71
N SER A 464 6.83 6.89 -14.80
CA SER A 464 6.70 8.22 -15.38
C SER A 464 7.26 8.22 -16.81
N PHE A 465 6.41 8.56 -17.78
CA PHE A 465 6.83 8.71 -19.18
C PHE A 465 7.30 10.15 -19.42
N SER A 466 8.58 10.30 -19.77
CA SER A 466 9.15 11.57 -20.24
C SER A 466 8.66 11.91 -21.66
N ASN A 467 8.40 10.88 -22.49
CA ASN A 467 7.90 11.04 -23.85
C ASN A 467 6.52 10.40 -24.01
N LYS A 468 5.46 11.21 -23.90
CA LYS A 468 4.08 10.75 -24.02
C LYS A 468 3.75 10.15 -25.39
N LEU A 469 4.42 10.55 -26.46
CA LEU A 469 4.21 9.98 -27.81
C LEU A 469 4.68 8.53 -27.91
N ARG A 470 5.59 8.10 -27.03
CA ARG A 470 6.11 6.72 -26.98
C ARG A 470 5.53 5.91 -25.82
N GLN A 471 4.57 6.46 -25.08
CA GLN A 471 3.98 5.78 -23.91
C GLN A 471 3.41 4.41 -24.31
N GLU A 472 2.56 4.35 -25.33
CA GLU A 472 1.92 3.08 -25.76
C GLU A 472 2.94 2.03 -26.20
N TYR A 473 3.95 2.44 -26.98
CA TYR A 473 5.05 1.57 -27.40
C TYR A 473 5.78 0.96 -26.20
N TRP A 474 6.17 1.79 -25.23
CA TRP A 474 6.93 1.33 -24.08
C TRP A 474 6.06 0.54 -23.09
N THR A 475 4.81 0.93 -22.87
CA THR A 475 3.84 0.15 -22.10
C THR A 475 3.71 -1.27 -22.67
N LYS A 476 3.57 -1.40 -23.99
CA LYS A 476 3.54 -2.71 -24.65
C LYS A 476 4.83 -3.49 -24.42
N ARG A 477 6.00 -2.89 -24.68
CA ARG A 477 7.30 -3.55 -24.47
C ARG A 477 7.55 -4.00 -23.03
N ILE A 478 7.11 -3.20 -22.05
CA ILE A 478 7.17 -3.53 -20.63
C ILE A 478 6.29 -4.75 -20.33
N CYS A 479 5.04 -4.74 -20.79
CA CYS A 479 4.12 -5.88 -20.64
C CYS A 479 4.67 -7.14 -21.30
N ASP A 480 5.14 -7.04 -22.54
CA ASP A 480 5.69 -8.18 -23.30
C ASP A 480 6.88 -8.82 -22.53
N ALA A 481 7.85 -8.02 -22.08
CA ALA A 481 9.03 -8.53 -21.38
C ALA A 481 8.69 -9.24 -20.05
N VAL A 482 7.74 -8.71 -19.29
CA VAL A 482 7.28 -9.34 -18.04
C VAL A 482 6.46 -10.60 -18.33
N ASN A 483 5.57 -10.57 -19.32
CA ASN A 483 4.73 -11.70 -19.70
C ASN A 483 5.56 -12.87 -20.26
N GLU A 484 6.56 -12.60 -21.09
CA GLU A 484 7.54 -13.61 -21.56
C GLU A 484 8.25 -14.29 -20.38
N THR A 485 8.55 -13.53 -19.33
CA THR A 485 9.15 -14.08 -18.10
C THR A 485 8.15 -14.93 -17.32
N CYS A 486 6.89 -14.49 -17.19
CA CYS A 486 5.83 -15.31 -16.61
C CYS A 486 5.68 -16.65 -17.35
N GLU A 487 5.68 -16.62 -18.69
CA GLU A 487 5.61 -17.82 -19.53
C GLU A 487 6.83 -18.74 -19.33
N HIS A 488 8.04 -18.18 -19.31
CA HIS A 488 9.29 -18.92 -19.12
C HIS A 488 9.28 -19.75 -17.82
N TYR A 489 8.81 -19.15 -16.71
CA TYR A 489 8.71 -19.85 -15.43
C TYR A 489 7.43 -20.69 -15.28
N GLY A 490 6.54 -20.67 -16.27
CA GLY A 490 5.23 -21.33 -16.22
C GLY A 490 4.30 -20.76 -15.15
N ILE A 491 4.44 -19.47 -14.83
CA ILE A 491 3.62 -18.76 -13.86
C ILE A 491 2.42 -18.16 -14.60
N LYS A 492 1.20 -18.59 -14.26
CA LYS A 492 -0.05 -18.14 -14.88
C LYS A 492 -0.48 -16.75 -14.38
N SER A 493 0.37 -15.77 -14.64
CA SER A 493 0.17 -14.35 -14.34
C SER A 493 0.54 -13.54 -15.59
N PHE A 494 0.14 -12.27 -15.60
CA PHE A 494 0.47 -11.32 -16.66
C PHE A 494 0.41 -9.91 -16.09
N LEU A 495 1.17 -9.00 -16.68
CA LEU A 495 1.24 -7.62 -16.25
C LEU A 495 0.03 -6.84 -16.79
N VAL A 496 -0.76 -6.28 -15.89
CA VAL A 496 -1.80 -5.30 -16.20
C VAL A 496 -1.28 -3.90 -15.93
N TRP A 497 -1.88 -2.90 -16.60
CA TRP A 497 -1.50 -1.51 -16.41
C TRP A 497 -2.73 -0.61 -16.39
N GLU A 498 -2.59 0.53 -15.72
CA GLU A 498 -3.59 1.59 -15.68
C GLU A 498 -2.91 2.96 -15.57
N GLU A 499 -3.42 3.96 -16.31
CA GLU A 499 -2.96 5.35 -16.16
C GLU A 499 -3.68 6.03 -15.00
N ASN A 500 -2.92 6.73 -14.17
CA ASN A 500 -3.45 7.47 -13.05
C ASN A 500 -4.23 8.69 -13.54
N PRO A 501 -5.47 8.89 -13.06
CA PRO A 501 -6.35 9.94 -13.58
C PRO A 501 -5.73 11.31 -13.34
N THR A 502 -5.79 12.16 -14.37
CA THR A 502 -5.44 13.58 -14.23
C THR A 502 -6.67 14.31 -13.72
N ILE A 503 -6.60 14.81 -12.49
CA ILE A 503 -7.67 15.58 -11.86
C ILE A 503 -7.42 17.04 -12.23
N VAL A 504 -8.24 17.58 -13.12
CA VAL A 504 -8.28 19.03 -13.35
C VAL A 504 -9.05 19.64 -12.18
N LEU A 505 -8.34 20.17 -11.19
CA LEU A 505 -8.96 21.02 -10.17
C LEU A 505 -9.51 22.24 -10.90
N ASN A 506 -10.84 22.37 -10.94
CA ASN A 506 -11.52 23.51 -11.54
C ASN A 506 -11.25 24.76 -10.68
N ASN A 507 -10.11 25.41 -10.91
CA ASN A 507 -9.98 26.81 -10.53
C ASN A 507 -10.96 27.60 -11.41
N GLU A 508 -11.88 28.35 -10.79
CA GLU A 508 -12.98 29.11 -11.40
C GLU A 508 -12.55 30.25 -12.37
N GLN A 509 -11.44 30.12 -13.10
CA GLN A 509 -10.98 31.12 -14.05
C GLN A 509 -10.76 30.65 -15.49
N ASP A 510 -11.04 29.40 -15.85
CA ASP A 510 -10.83 28.94 -17.24
C ASP A 510 -12.13 28.44 -17.90
N LEU A 511 -13.06 29.37 -18.12
CA LEU A 511 -14.30 29.17 -18.90
C LEU A 511 -14.05 28.85 -20.39
N SER A 512 -12.79 28.82 -20.85
CA SER A 512 -12.44 28.53 -22.24
C SER A 512 -12.31 27.03 -22.58
N LYS A 513 -12.09 26.16 -21.58
CA LYS A 513 -11.89 24.71 -21.80
C LYS A 513 -13.16 23.86 -21.73
N LYS A 514 -14.29 24.44 -21.31
CA LYS A 514 -15.59 23.75 -21.29
C LYS A 514 -16.05 23.28 -22.68
N ASN A 515 -15.59 23.91 -23.76
CA ASN A 515 -16.01 23.54 -25.12
C ASN A 515 -15.27 22.33 -25.71
N VAL A 516 -14.15 21.88 -25.14
CA VAL A 516 -13.37 20.73 -25.66
C VAL A 516 -13.80 19.41 -25.01
N ILE A 517 -14.28 19.42 -23.77
CA ILE A 517 -14.75 18.22 -23.07
C ILE A 517 -16.18 17.84 -23.51
N ILE A 518 -17.00 18.82 -23.91
CA ILE A 518 -18.34 18.56 -24.44
C ILE A 518 -18.28 17.89 -25.82
N THR A 519 -17.23 18.15 -26.63
CA THR A 519 -17.06 17.54 -27.95
C THR A 519 -16.61 16.08 -27.88
N SER A 520 -15.79 15.69 -26.90
CA SER A 520 -15.38 14.29 -26.71
C SER A 520 -16.50 13.45 -26.09
N ALA A 521 -17.27 13.99 -25.15
CA ALA A 521 -18.45 13.32 -24.61
C ALA A 521 -19.57 13.13 -25.66
N SER A 522 -19.79 14.11 -26.56
CA SER A 522 -20.74 13.93 -27.67
C SER A 522 -20.27 12.89 -28.67
N THR A 523 -18.95 12.78 -28.91
CA THR A 523 -18.38 11.77 -29.81
C THR A 523 -18.52 10.36 -29.24
N ILE A 524 -18.25 10.18 -27.94
CA ILE A 524 -18.43 8.89 -27.25
C ILE A 524 -19.92 8.53 -27.16
N SER A 525 -20.81 9.50 -26.88
CA SER A 525 -22.26 9.29 -26.90
C SER A 525 -22.75 8.85 -28.29
N ASN A 526 -22.25 9.46 -29.36
CA ASN A 526 -22.62 9.11 -30.73
C ASN A 526 -22.11 7.71 -31.13
N GLU A 527 -20.91 7.30 -30.68
CA GLU A 527 -20.41 5.95 -30.89
C GLU A 527 -21.20 4.89 -30.13
N ILE A 528 -21.60 5.17 -28.88
CA ILE A 528 -22.46 4.28 -28.08
C ILE A 528 -23.84 4.14 -28.74
N THR A 529 -24.44 5.24 -29.20
CA THR A 529 -25.73 5.20 -29.92
C THR A 529 -25.62 4.41 -31.23
N LYS A 530 -24.53 4.58 -31.99
CA LYS A 530 -24.30 3.84 -33.23
C LYS A 530 -24.11 2.34 -32.98
N ASN A 531 -23.33 1.95 -31.97
CA ASN A 531 -23.17 0.55 -31.57
C ASN A 531 -24.50 -0.09 -31.11
N ALA A 532 -25.31 0.66 -30.37
CA ALA A 532 -26.64 0.21 -29.96
C ALA A 532 -27.57 0.04 -31.19
N GLU A 533 -27.55 0.97 -32.14
CA GLU A 533 -28.32 0.86 -33.39
C GLU A 533 -27.87 -0.34 -34.25
N ASP A 534 -26.58 -0.63 -34.33
CA ASP A 534 -26.03 -1.74 -35.09
C ASP A 534 -26.38 -3.09 -34.43
N GLN A 535 -26.33 -3.18 -33.09
CA GLN A 535 -26.82 -4.35 -32.35
C GLN A 535 -28.34 -4.55 -32.48
N ILE A 536 -29.11 -3.46 -32.46
CA ILE A 536 -30.55 -3.49 -32.69
C ILE A 536 -30.88 -3.96 -34.12
N ARG A 537 -30.14 -3.54 -35.14
CA ARG A 537 -30.29 -4.03 -36.53
C ARG A 537 -29.93 -5.51 -36.66
N SER A 538 -28.91 -5.97 -35.94
CA SER A 538 -28.55 -7.40 -35.88
C SER A 538 -29.71 -8.24 -35.33
N ILE A 539 -30.38 -7.76 -34.27
CA ILE A 539 -31.56 -8.42 -33.68
C ILE A 539 -32.79 -8.35 -34.61
N GLN A 540 -32.89 -7.30 -35.43
CA GLN A 540 -33.97 -7.14 -36.41
C GLN A 540 -33.99 -8.24 -37.50
N SER A 541 -32.86 -8.93 -37.71
CA SER A 541 -32.76 -10.03 -38.68
C SER A 541 -33.33 -11.37 -38.18
N THR A 542 -33.71 -11.46 -36.89
CA THR A 542 -34.10 -12.73 -36.24
C THR A 542 -35.52 -12.75 -35.65
N LEU A 543 -36.31 -11.69 -35.80
CA LEU A 543 -37.68 -11.61 -35.25
C LEU A 543 -38.76 -11.51 -36.35
N PRO A 544 -39.87 -12.29 -36.29
CA PRO A 544 -40.82 -12.38 -37.41
C PRO A 544 -41.89 -11.28 -37.49
N ASP A 545 -42.00 -10.35 -36.53
CA ASP A 545 -43.12 -9.42 -36.48
C ASP A 545 -42.70 -7.94 -36.40
N VAL A 546 -43.06 -7.18 -37.45
CA VAL A 546 -42.56 -5.83 -37.76
C VAL A 546 -43.36 -4.72 -37.04
N LEU A 547 -44.52 -5.05 -36.45
CA LEU A 547 -45.45 -4.07 -35.89
C LEU A 547 -45.09 -3.58 -34.48
N GLU A 548 -44.59 -4.44 -33.59
CA GLU A 548 -44.26 -4.07 -32.20
C GLU A 548 -42.98 -3.21 -32.11
N PHE A 549 -42.06 -3.41 -33.04
CA PHE A 549 -40.76 -2.73 -33.07
C PHE A 549 -40.84 -1.24 -33.45
N ASN A 550 -41.77 -0.87 -34.33
CA ASN A 550 -41.93 0.52 -34.78
C ASN A 550 -42.50 1.42 -33.68
N GLU A 551 -43.31 0.88 -32.75
CA GLU A 551 -43.75 1.62 -31.55
C GLU A 551 -42.60 1.88 -30.58
N ILE A 552 -41.73 0.89 -30.35
CA ILE A 552 -40.56 1.01 -29.46
C ILE A 552 -39.58 2.04 -30.01
N LYS A 553 -39.27 1.98 -31.32
CA LYS A 553 -38.37 2.94 -31.98
C LYS A 553 -38.85 4.38 -31.82
N LYS A 554 -40.15 4.64 -31.98
CA LYS A 554 -40.77 5.97 -31.86
C LYS A 554 -40.70 6.55 -30.44
N ARG A 555 -40.68 5.69 -29.40
CA ARG A 555 -40.60 6.09 -27.98
C ARG A 555 -39.16 6.33 -27.51
N VAL A 556 -38.17 5.66 -28.11
CA VAL A 556 -36.74 5.84 -27.78
C VAL A 556 -36.16 7.09 -28.43
N THR A 557 -36.54 7.40 -29.68
CA THR A 557 -36.00 8.56 -30.41
C THR A 557 -36.60 9.92 -29.99
N SER A 558 -37.62 9.96 -29.13
CA SER A 558 -38.35 11.18 -28.75
C SER A 558 -37.94 11.79 -27.40
N ARG A 559 -36.92 11.26 -26.70
CA ARG A 559 -36.44 11.80 -25.41
C ARG A 559 -35.00 12.29 -25.50
N THR A 560 -34.79 13.57 -25.18
CA THR A 560 -33.47 14.21 -25.12
C THR A 560 -32.66 13.69 -23.92
N PRO A 561 -31.32 13.53 -24.02
CA PRO A 561 -30.51 12.82 -23.01
C PRO A 561 -30.38 13.50 -21.64
N VAL A 562 -30.82 14.75 -21.51
CA VAL A 562 -30.58 15.58 -20.30
C VAL A 562 -31.60 15.33 -19.18
N THR A 563 -32.70 14.63 -19.45
CA THR A 563 -33.80 14.44 -18.48
C THR A 563 -33.74 13.13 -17.66
N LEU A 564 -32.64 12.36 -17.75
CA LEU A 564 -32.50 11.08 -17.02
C LEU A 564 -31.67 11.19 -15.72
N LEU A 565 -31.19 12.39 -15.35
CA LEU A 565 -30.31 12.57 -14.18
C LEU A 565 -30.86 13.49 -13.08
N GLU A 566 -32.02 14.10 -13.24
CA GLU A 566 -32.61 14.92 -12.17
C GLU A 566 -34.13 14.70 -12.08
N GLY A 567 -34.61 14.22 -10.92
CA GLY A 567 -36.04 14.29 -10.56
C GLY A 567 -36.60 13.08 -9.80
N THR A 568 -36.63 13.22 -8.46
CA THR A 568 -37.74 12.84 -7.55
C THR A 568 -38.72 11.73 -7.96
N LEU A 569 -38.69 10.63 -7.21
CA LEU A 569 -39.64 9.51 -7.21
C LEU A 569 -41.07 9.98 -6.90
N ASP A 570 -41.97 9.82 -7.87
CA ASP A 570 -43.42 9.78 -7.68
C ASP A 570 -43.92 8.32 -7.78
N SER A 571 -44.89 7.95 -6.94
CA SER A 571 -45.16 6.58 -6.49
C SER A 571 -46.14 5.78 -7.37
N THR A 572 -46.16 6.01 -8.68
CA THR A 572 -47.17 5.42 -9.59
C THR A 572 -46.64 4.47 -10.67
N LEU A 573 -45.37 4.05 -10.63
CA LEU A 573 -44.77 3.21 -11.68
C LEU A 573 -44.28 1.83 -11.18
N ASN A 574 -45.21 0.97 -10.74
CA ASN A 574 -44.87 -0.39 -10.28
C ASN A 574 -44.89 -1.48 -11.38
N GLU A 575 -45.49 -1.24 -12.55
CA GLU A 575 -45.53 -2.25 -13.63
C GLU A 575 -44.52 -1.98 -14.76
N GLU A 576 -44.27 -0.71 -15.12
CA GLU A 576 -43.34 -0.36 -16.21
C GLU A 576 -41.87 -0.53 -15.81
N GLY A 577 -41.52 -0.30 -14.54
CA GLY A 577 -40.18 -0.57 -14.02
C GLY A 577 -39.79 -2.05 -14.08
N SER A 578 -40.78 -2.96 -13.98
CA SER A 578 -40.58 -4.41 -14.05
C SER A 578 -40.21 -4.87 -15.47
N LEU A 579 -40.81 -4.27 -16.50
CA LEU A 579 -40.55 -4.61 -17.90
C LEU A 579 -39.16 -4.13 -18.34
N VAL A 580 -38.77 -2.92 -17.95
CA VAL A 580 -37.42 -2.37 -18.22
C VAL A 580 -36.34 -3.19 -17.51
N LYS A 581 -36.58 -3.62 -16.25
CA LYS A 581 -35.68 -4.51 -15.51
C LYS A 581 -35.53 -5.88 -16.18
N ARG A 582 -36.63 -6.45 -16.73
CA ARG A 582 -36.59 -7.72 -17.47
C ARG A 582 -35.83 -7.63 -18.80
N ILE A 583 -35.89 -6.49 -19.46
CA ILE A 583 -35.17 -6.26 -20.73
C ILE A 583 -33.67 -6.07 -20.46
N ILE A 584 -33.30 -5.30 -19.43
CA ILE A 584 -31.89 -5.12 -19.03
C ILE A 584 -31.25 -6.46 -18.63
N ASN A 585 -31.96 -7.29 -17.85
CA ASN A 585 -31.49 -8.63 -17.45
C ASN A 585 -31.44 -9.67 -18.58
N LYS A 586 -31.92 -9.34 -19.78
CA LYS A 586 -31.81 -10.21 -20.97
C LYS A 586 -30.70 -9.77 -21.93
N ILE A 587 -30.26 -8.51 -21.81
CA ILE A 587 -29.24 -7.90 -22.67
C ILE A 587 -27.85 -7.99 -22.01
N TRP A 588 -27.81 -8.03 -20.68
CA TRP A 588 -26.64 -8.35 -19.86
C TRP A 588 -26.75 -9.78 -19.34
#